data_AF-A0A1G6TQU5-F1
#
_entry.id   AF-A0A1G6TQU5-F1
#
_cell.length_a   1.000
_cell.length_b   1.000
_cell.length_c   1.000
_cell.angle_alpha   90.00
_cell.angle_beta   90.00
_cell.angle_gamma   90.00
#
_symmetry.space_group_name_H-M   'P 1'
#
loop_
_entity.id
_entity.type
_entity.pdbx_description
1 polymer ?
#
loop_
_entity_poly.entity_id
_entity_poly.type
_entity_poly.pdbx_seq_one_letter_code
_entity_poly.pdbx_strand_id
1 'polypeptide(L)'
;MFTRCIVRMLLCIAAMPAISEEPMPAQDRVFLSKDEIERTLIGRAIVSNNLATGMISRWEFHSDGHVDFVNRSGPGSASGTWILNADGYMCVTMVMRTGCRYWFTKDGAIANSNTKGPDAPTVAEIRFE
;
A
#
# COMPACT_ATOMS: atom_id res chain seq x y z
N MET A 1 56.17 45.86 22.14
CA MET A 1 54.89 45.61 22.86
C MET A 1 53.94 44.93 21.89
N PHE A 2 53.72 43.62 22.03
CA PHE A 2 52.71 42.89 21.24
C PHE A 2 51.80 42.12 22.20
N THR A 3 50.56 42.57 22.28
CA THR A 3 49.51 42.05 23.14
C THR A 3 48.90 40.79 22.52
N ARG A 4 48.89 39.67 23.25
CA ARG A 4 48.19 38.44 22.87
C ARG A 4 46.77 38.45 23.47
N CYS A 5 45.75 38.51 22.63
CA CYS A 5 44.37 38.24 23.04
C CYS A 5 44.07 36.75 22.91
N ILE A 6 43.73 36.09 24.03
CA ILE A 6 43.22 34.72 24.06
C ILE A 6 41.71 34.79 24.18
N VAL A 7 40.99 34.39 23.14
CA VAL A 7 39.53 34.23 23.17
C VAL A 7 39.21 32.81 23.63
N ARG A 8 38.61 32.70 24.81
CA ARG A 8 38.11 31.44 25.37
C ARG A 8 36.67 31.24 24.89
N MET A 9 36.46 30.28 23.99
CA MET A 9 35.13 29.93 23.47
C MET A 9 34.51 28.89 24.42
N LEU A 10 33.38 29.23 25.04
CA LEU A 10 32.56 28.31 25.85
C LEU A 10 31.59 27.56 24.94
N LEU A 11 31.69 26.23 24.93
CA LEU A 11 30.79 25.33 24.20
C LEU A 11 29.60 24.98 25.13
N CYS A 12 28.40 25.45 24.81
CA CYS A 12 27.16 24.98 25.44
C CYS A 12 26.66 23.74 24.71
N ILE A 13 26.69 22.58 25.37
CA ILE A 13 26.09 21.34 24.87
C ILE A 13 24.62 21.34 25.32
N ALA A 14 23.70 21.59 24.39
CA ALA A 14 22.27 21.41 24.64
C ALA A 14 21.92 19.92 24.52
N ALA A 15 21.48 19.30 25.61
CA ALA A 15 20.95 17.95 25.61
C ALA A 15 19.57 17.97 24.93
N MET A 16 19.47 17.34 23.76
CA MET A 16 18.17 17.13 23.10
C MET A 16 17.48 15.92 23.76
N PRO A 17 16.19 16.02 24.13
CA PRO A 17 15.46 14.87 24.65
C PRO A 17 15.34 13.80 23.56
N ALA A 18 15.71 12.57 23.90
CA ALA A 18 15.49 11.42 23.06
C ALA A 18 13.97 11.23 22.90
N ILE A 19 13.45 11.52 21.72
CA ILE A 19 12.09 11.14 21.33
C ILE A 19 12.11 9.60 21.28
N SER A 20 11.53 8.98 22.30
CA SER A 20 11.24 7.55 22.27
C SER A 20 10.16 7.34 21.21
N GLU A 21 10.54 6.81 20.05
CA GLU A 21 9.60 6.22 19.09
C GLU A 21 8.93 5.05 19.80
N GLU A 22 7.72 5.26 20.34
CA GLU A 22 6.87 4.15 20.72
C GLU A 22 6.65 3.28 19.47
N PRO A 23 6.97 1.97 19.51
CA PRO A 23 6.68 1.10 18.40
C PRO A 23 5.17 1.11 18.19
N MET A 24 4.72 1.63 17.04
CA MET A 24 3.32 1.49 16.65
C MET A 24 2.98 -0.01 16.70
N PRO A 25 1.84 -0.39 17.32
CA PRO A 25 1.45 -1.79 17.36
C PRO A 25 1.46 -2.34 15.94
N ALA A 26 2.19 -3.44 15.74
CA ALA A 26 2.23 -4.16 14.48
C ALA A 26 0.77 -4.41 14.09
N GLN A 27 0.32 -3.80 12.99
CA GLN A 27 -1.05 -3.98 12.52
C GLN A 27 -1.24 -5.47 12.28
N ASP A 28 -2.29 -6.08 12.87
CA ASP A 28 -2.67 -7.48 12.62
C ASP A 28 -3.07 -7.61 11.16
N ARG A 29 -2.08 -7.83 10.32
CA ARG A 29 -2.24 -8.09 8.90
C ARG A 29 -1.69 -9.45 8.55
N VAL A 30 -2.47 -10.19 7.79
CA VAL A 30 -2.09 -11.53 7.35
C VAL A 30 -2.04 -11.53 5.84
N PHE A 31 -0.87 -11.83 5.30
CA PHE A 31 -0.67 -11.94 3.87
C PHE A 31 -1.55 -13.03 3.26
N LEU A 32 -2.16 -12.77 2.10
CA LEU A 32 -2.92 -13.76 1.35
C LEU A 32 -2.04 -14.46 0.33
N SER A 33 -1.98 -15.79 0.41
CA SER A 33 -1.40 -16.66 -0.61
C SER A 33 -2.15 -16.56 -1.94
N LYS A 34 -1.53 -17.08 -3.01
CA LYS A 34 -2.16 -17.19 -4.33
C LYS A 34 -3.54 -17.84 -4.25
N ASP A 35 -3.64 -19.01 -3.62
CA ASP A 35 -4.91 -19.76 -3.52
C ASP A 35 -5.98 -19.00 -2.73
N GLU A 36 -5.58 -18.21 -1.73
CA GLU A 36 -6.51 -17.37 -0.97
C GLU A 36 -6.99 -16.18 -1.80
N ILE A 37 -6.10 -15.54 -2.56
CA ILE A 37 -6.45 -14.47 -3.50
C ILE A 37 -7.44 -15.01 -4.55
N GLU A 38 -7.14 -16.17 -5.15
CA GLU A 38 -8.00 -16.80 -6.17
C GLU A 38 -9.41 -17.08 -5.63
N ARG A 39 -9.51 -17.65 -4.42
CA ARG A 39 -10.80 -17.93 -3.77
C ARG A 39 -11.55 -16.66 -3.32
N THR A 40 -10.83 -15.60 -3.00
CA THR A 40 -11.40 -14.43 -2.33
C THR A 40 -11.79 -13.32 -3.29
N LEU A 41 -10.99 -13.06 -4.33
CA LEU A 41 -11.13 -11.91 -5.22
C LEU A 41 -11.60 -12.25 -6.63
N ILE A 42 -11.21 -13.41 -7.17
CA ILE A 42 -11.45 -13.73 -8.58
C ILE A 42 -12.93 -14.11 -8.78
N GLY A 43 -13.53 -13.56 -9.83
CA GLY A 43 -14.96 -13.68 -10.14
C GLY A 43 -15.87 -12.86 -9.23
N ARG A 44 -15.32 -11.94 -8.42
CA ARG A 44 -16.09 -11.11 -7.49
C ARG A 44 -15.85 -9.63 -7.74
N ALA A 45 -16.92 -8.87 -7.78
CA ALA A 45 -16.87 -7.42 -7.83
C ALA A 45 -16.38 -6.85 -6.48
N ILE A 46 -15.41 -5.95 -6.55
CA ILE A 46 -14.86 -5.25 -5.38
C ILE A 46 -14.90 -3.74 -5.58
N VAL A 47 -15.00 -3.02 -4.48
CA VAL A 47 -14.79 -1.57 -4.41
C VAL A 47 -13.46 -1.34 -3.69
N SER A 48 -12.55 -0.66 -4.39
CA SER A 48 -11.24 -0.26 -3.90
C SER A 48 -11.23 1.23 -3.57
N ASN A 49 -10.84 1.57 -2.34
CA ASN A 49 -10.59 2.93 -1.88
C ASN A 49 -9.07 3.17 -1.81
N ASN A 50 -8.53 3.97 -2.73
CA ASN A 50 -7.11 4.31 -2.74
C ASN A 50 -6.81 5.39 -1.69
N LEU A 51 -5.94 5.09 -0.72
CA LEU A 51 -5.70 5.98 0.42
C LEU A 51 -4.85 7.21 0.06
N ALA A 52 -4.03 7.14 -0.98
CA ALA A 52 -3.20 8.26 -1.39
C ALA A 52 -3.97 9.29 -2.22
N THR A 53 -4.92 8.84 -3.05
CA THR A 53 -5.66 9.72 -3.96
C THR A 53 -7.11 9.96 -3.55
N GLY A 54 -7.65 9.18 -2.61
CA GLY A 54 -9.08 9.18 -2.26
C GLY A 54 -9.99 8.60 -3.35
N MET A 55 -9.43 8.02 -4.40
CA MET A 55 -10.21 7.47 -5.52
C MET A 55 -10.92 6.19 -5.10
N ILE A 56 -12.24 6.16 -5.34
CA ILE A 56 -13.09 4.99 -5.19
C ILE A 56 -13.31 4.40 -6.59
N SER A 57 -13.06 3.10 -6.73
CA SER A 57 -13.18 2.40 -8.00
C SER A 57 -13.75 1.01 -7.81
N ARG A 58 -14.58 0.58 -8.76
CA ARG A 58 -15.05 -0.80 -8.86
C ARG A 58 -14.07 -1.60 -9.73
N TRP A 59 -13.73 -2.79 -9.28
CA TRP A 59 -12.91 -3.74 -10.02
C TRP A 59 -13.57 -5.11 -10.05
N GLU A 60 -13.34 -5.87 -11.11
CA GLU A 60 -13.74 -7.27 -11.19
C GLU A 60 -12.67 -8.05 -11.94
N PHE A 61 -12.04 -9.02 -11.26
CA PHE A 61 -10.99 -9.85 -11.84
C PHE A 61 -11.60 -11.16 -12.32
N HIS A 62 -11.62 -11.39 -13.62
CA HIS A 62 -12.23 -12.57 -14.24
C HIS A 62 -11.25 -13.74 -14.32
N SER A 63 -11.76 -14.97 -14.22
CA SER A 63 -10.94 -16.19 -14.20
C SER A 63 -10.16 -16.45 -15.50
N ASP A 64 -10.55 -15.81 -16.60
CA ASP A 64 -9.87 -15.88 -17.90
C ASP A 64 -8.67 -14.92 -18.01
N GLY A 65 -8.36 -14.17 -16.95
CA GLY A 65 -7.28 -13.20 -16.90
C GLY A 65 -7.68 -11.78 -17.32
N HIS A 66 -8.97 -11.54 -17.62
CA HIS A 66 -9.50 -10.20 -17.87
C HIS A 66 -9.78 -9.44 -16.56
N VAL A 67 -9.71 -8.11 -16.60
CA VAL A 67 -10.13 -7.26 -15.47
C VAL A 67 -10.88 -6.04 -15.96
N ASP A 68 -12.00 -5.76 -15.30
CA ASP A 68 -12.78 -4.54 -15.49
C ASP A 68 -12.51 -3.51 -14.40
N PHE A 69 -12.52 -2.23 -14.79
CA PHE A 69 -12.37 -1.08 -13.91
C PHE A 69 -13.44 -0.03 -14.21
N VAL A 70 -14.04 0.52 -13.15
CA VAL A 70 -14.92 1.69 -13.23
C VAL A 70 -14.54 2.68 -12.14
N ASN A 71 -14.24 3.92 -12.52
CA ASN A 71 -14.06 5.02 -11.58
C ASN A 71 -15.43 5.40 -10.99
N ARG A 72 -15.58 5.36 -9.66
CA ARG A 72 -16.79 5.80 -8.96
C ARG A 72 -16.67 7.23 -8.40
N SER A 73 -15.46 7.78 -8.37
CA SER A 73 -15.19 9.16 -7.95
C SER A 73 -15.26 10.17 -9.11
N GLY A 74 -15.51 9.72 -10.34
CA GLY A 74 -15.55 10.56 -11.53
C GLY A 74 -15.79 9.72 -12.79
N PRO A 75 -15.70 10.33 -13.99
CA PRO A 75 -15.85 9.58 -15.23
C PRO A 75 -14.67 8.61 -15.44
N GLY A 76 -14.93 7.54 -16.19
CA GLY A 76 -13.91 6.62 -16.68
C GLY A 76 -14.22 5.17 -16.37
N SER A 77 -14.09 4.34 -17.39
CA SER A 77 -14.00 2.89 -17.28
C SER A 77 -12.86 2.40 -18.16
N ALA A 78 -12.31 1.25 -17.83
CA ALA A 78 -11.25 0.62 -18.59
C ALA A 78 -11.33 -0.90 -18.39
N SER A 79 -10.71 -1.62 -19.29
CA SER A 79 -10.43 -3.04 -19.13
C SER A 79 -8.98 -3.34 -19.43
N GLY A 80 -8.53 -4.49 -18.96
CA GLY A 80 -7.16 -4.93 -19.10
C GLY A 80 -6.99 -6.40 -18.77
N THR A 81 -5.76 -6.77 -18.44
CA THR A 81 -5.42 -8.14 -18.03
C THR A 81 -4.79 -8.16 -16.66
N TRP A 82 -4.87 -9.29 -15.98
CA TRP A 82 -4.16 -9.52 -14.73
C TRP A 82 -3.40 -10.83 -14.73
N ILE A 83 -2.33 -10.88 -13.94
CA ILE A 83 -1.58 -12.09 -13.63
C ILE A 83 -1.38 -12.18 -12.12
N LEU A 84 -1.33 -13.40 -11.60
CA LEU A 84 -1.06 -13.67 -10.19
C LEU A 84 0.11 -14.65 -10.06
N ASN A 85 1.20 -14.14 -9.50
CA ASN A 85 2.41 -14.91 -9.27
C ASN A 85 2.25 -15.89 -8.10
N ALA A 86 3.10 -16.91 -8.07
CA ALA A 86 3.08 -17.94 -7.02
C ALA A 86 3.28 -17.37 -5.60
N ASP A 87 3.98 -16.25 -5.48
CA ASP A 87 4.22 -15.55 -4.22
C ASP A 87 3.06 -14.64 -3.78
N GLY A 88 1.98 -14.57 -4.58
CA GLY A 88 0.79 -13.76 -4.37
C GLY A 88 0.92 -12.30 -4.83
N TYR A 89 1.96 -11.96 -5.60
CA TYR A 89 2.05 -10.66 -6.25
C TYR A 89 1.14 -10.62 -7.49
N MET A 90 0.11 -9.79 -7.42
CA MET A 90 -0.85 -9.63 -8.50
C MET A 90 -0.51 -8.40 -9.32
N CYS A 91 -0.29 -8.56 -10.62
CA CYS A 91 -0.06 -7.45 -11.54
C CYS A 91 -1.27 -7.25 -12.44
N VAL A 92 -1.70 -6.01 -12.56
CA VAL A 92 -2.80 -5.57 -13.41
C VAL A 92 -2.24 -4.65 -14.47
N THR A 93 -2.45 -5.00 -15.74
CA THR A 93 -2.07 -4.19 -16.90
C THR A 93 -3.33 -3.65 -17.55
N MET A 94 -3.51 -2.34 -17.42
CA MET A 94 -4.44 -1.55 -18.22
C MET A 94 -3.68 -0.96 -19.41
N VAL A 95 -4.38 -0.49 -20.45
CA VAL A 95 -3.86 0.00 -21.76
C VAL A 95 -2.40 0.46 -21.80
N MET A 96 -1.96 1.36 -20.90
CA MET A 96 -0.57 1.86 -20.86
C MET A 96 0.12 1.76 -19.48
N ARG A 97 -0.50 1.13 -18.48
CA ARG A 97 0.02 1.12 -17.11
C ARG A 97 -0.16 -0.25 -16.47
N THR A 98 0.94 -0.74 -15.92
CA THR A 98 0.95 -1.93 -15.06
C THR A 98 1.13 -1.49 -13.61
N GLY A 99 0.25 -1.96 -12.73
CA GLY A 99 0.37 -1.80 -11.29
C GLY A 99 0.32 -3.18 -10.63
N CYS A 100 1.22 -3.42 -9.68
CA CYS A 100 1.30 -4.70 -8.99
C CYS A 100 1.15 -4.55 -7.48
N ARG A 101 0.42 -5.47 -6.84
CA ARG A 101 0.06 -5.40 -5.42
C ARG A 101 0.14 -6.78 -4.77
N TYR A 102 0.54 -6.76 -3.49
CA TYR A 102 0.28 -7.85 -2.56
C TYR A 102 -1.03 -7.59 -1.83
N TRP A 103 -1.71 -8.66 -1.42
CA TRP A 103 -2.99 -8.58 -0.72
C TRP A 103 -2.86 -9.16 0.69
N PHE A 104 -3.61 -8.61 1.62
CA PHE A 104 -3.61 -9.05 3.01
C PHE A 104 -4.99 -8.82 3.62
N THR A 105 -5.33 -9.62 4.64
CA THR A 105 -6.40 -9.26 5.57
C THR A 105 -5.86 -8.25 6.57
N LYS A 106 -6.69 -7.29 6.96
CA LYS A 106 -6.41 -6.31 8.00
C LYS A 106 -7.73 -5.92 8.64
N ASP A 107 -7.83 -6.05 9.96
CA ASP A 107 -9.05 -5.70 10.73
C ASP A 107 -10.32 -6.38 10.19
N GLY A 108 -10.20 -7.62 9.69
CA GLY A 108 -11.30 -8.38 9.08
C GLY A 108 -11.69 -7.97 7.66
N ALA A 109 -11.03 -6.96 7.09
CA ALA A 109 -11.21 -6.52 5.70
C ALA A 109 -10.03 -6.92 4.82
N ILE A 110 -10.19 -6.82 3.49
CA ILE A 110 -9.10 -7.02 2.53
C ILE A 110 -8.46 -5.67 2.23
N ALA A 111 -7.14 -5.66 2.10
CA ALA A 111 -6.36 -4.50 1.71
C ALA A 111 -5.17 -4.91 0.85
N ASN A 112 -4.53 -3.94 0.19
CA ASN A 112 -3.36 -4.20 -0.65
C ASN A 112 -2.21 -3.21 -0.43
N SER A 113 -1.00 -3.63 -0.79
CA SER A 113 0.25 -2.88 -0.61
C SER A 113 1.24 -3.14 -1.75
N ASN A 114 2.28 -2.32 -1.84
CA ASN A 114 3.35 -2.51 -2.82
C ASN A 114 4.34 -3.62 -2.43
N THR A 115 4.46 -3.94 -1.15
CA THR A 115 5.40 -4.95 -0.62
C THR A 115 4.69 -5.87 0.39
N LYS A 116 5.25 -7.06 0.61
CA LYS A 116 4.70 -8.11 1.47
C LYS A 116 4.90 -7.87 2.97
N GLY A 117 5.79 -6.95 3.35
CA GLY A 117 6.21 -6.74 4.73
C GLY A 117 5.03 -6.37 5.66
N PRO A 118 5.10 -6.75 6.95
CA PRO A 118 4.06 -6.43 7.93
C PRO A 118 3.87 -4.90 8.09
N ASP A 119 4.91 -4.12 7.84
CA ASP A 119 4.87 -2.65 7.95
C ASP A 119 4.62 -1.95 6.61
N ALA A 120 4.32 -2.70 5.54
CA ALA A 120 4.11 -2.11 4.23
C ALA A 120 2.96 -1.08 4.25
N PRO A 121 3.09 0.11 3.66
CA PRO A 121 1.97 1.03 3.60
C PRO A 121 0.78 0.42 2.85
N THR A 122 -0.42 0.53 3.44
CA THR A 122 -1.66 0.17 2.75
C THR A 122 -1.87 1.15 1.59
N VAL A 123 -2.05 0.63 0.39
CA VAL A 123 -2.34 1.41 -0.81
C VAL A 123 -3.84 1.57 -0.98
N ALA A 124 -4.60 0.49 -0.80
CA ALA A 124 -6.04 0.53 -0.89
C ALA A 124 -6.73 -0.43 0.08
N GLU A 125 -7.90 -0.02 0.55
CA GLU A 125 -8.85 -0.83 1.31
C GLU A 125 -9.96 -1.33 0.39
N ILE A 126 -10.44 -2.55 0.64
CA ILE A 126 -11.30 -3.28 -0.28
C ILE A 126 -12.58 -3.69 0.42
N ARG A 127 -13.70 -3.54 -0.28
CA ARG A 127 -15.02 -4.05 0.12
C ARG A 127 -15.61 -4.85 -1.03
N PHE A 128 -16.36 -5.90 -0.72
CA PHE A 128 -17.13 -6.63 -1.72
C PHE A 128 -18.42 -5.88 -2.02
N GLU A 129 -18.86 -5.94 -3.27
CA GLU A 129 -20.18 -5.47 -3.72
C GLU A 129 -21.26 -6.56 -3.55
#